data_AF-X1ARH1-F1
#
_entry.id   AF-X1ARH1-F1
#
_cell.length_a   1.000
_cell.length_b   1.000
_cell.length_c   1.000
_cell.angle_alpha   90.00
_cell.angle_beta   90.00
_cell.angle_gamma   90.00
#
_symmetry.space_group_name_H-M   'P 1'
#
loop_
_entity.id
_entity.type
_entity.pdbx_description
1 polymer ?
#
loop_
_entity_poly.entity_id
_entity_poly.type
_entity_poly.pdbx_seq_one_letter_code
_entity_poly.pdbx_strand_id
1 'polypeptide(L)' 'MNKEILRKIGLANSEIEIYIDLLTHGDSLASEISNRVKISRTYIYDSIKNLIDKGFIAYVIKTIENIS' A
#
# COMPACT_ATOMS: atom_id res chain seq x y z
N MET A 1 3.81 2.60 14.68
CA MET A 1 2.53 3.16 14.17
C MET A 1 1.38 2.60 15.02
N ASN A 2 0.44 3.43 15.48
CA ASN A 2 -0.72 2.95 16.25
C ASN A 2 -1.86 2.53 15.29
N LYS A 3 -2.04 1.22 15.10
CA LYS A 3 -3.06 0.65 14.19
C LYS A 3 -4.50 1.04 14.59
N GLU A 4 -4.75 1.33 15.86
CA GLU A 4 -6.08 1.74 16.34
C GLU A 4 -6.53 3.09 15.79
N ILE A 5 -5.60 4.03 15.60
CA ILE A 5 -5.92 5.33 15.03
C ILE A 5 -6.33 5.15 13.56
N LEU A 6 -5.59 4.33 12.81
CA LEU A 6 -5.89 4.03 11.41
C LEU A 6 -7.25 3.33 11.26
N ARG A 7 -7.61 2.41 12.17
CA ARG A 7 -8.96 1.83 12.21
C ARG A 7 -10.04 2.88 12.44
N LYS A 8 -9.82 3.79 13.40
CA LYS A 8 -10.80 4.84 13.75
C LYS A 8 -11.06 5.86 12.64
N ILE A 9 -10.07 6.11 11.78
CA ILE A 9 -10.23 6.98 10.61
C ILE A 9 -10.77 6.23 9.38
N GLY A 10 -11.19 4.96 9.54
CA GLY A 10 -11.90 4.21 8.52
C GLY A 10 -11.04 3.32 7.63
N LEU A 11 -9.81 2.97 8.04
CA LEU A 11 -9.03 1.95 7.33
C LEU A 11 -9.40 0.54 7.81
N ALA A 12 -9.61 -0.35 6.86
CA ALA A 12 -9.75 -1.78 7.09
C ALA A 12 -8.40 -2.42 7.48
N ASN A 13 -8.44 -3.60 8.10
CA ASN A 13 -7.20 -4.27 8.53
C ASN A 13 -6.22 -4.51 7.37
N SER A 14 -6.71 -4.90 6.18
CA SER A 14 -5.86 -5.09 5.01
C SER A 14 -5.17 -3.80 4.56
N GLU A 15 -5.92 -2.70 4.54
CA GLU A 15 -5.43 -1.36 4.20
C GLU A 15 -4.36 -0.89 5.21
N ILE A 16 -4.56 -1.18 6.50
CA ILE A 16 -3.60 -0.84 7.54
C ILE A 16 -2.27 -1.59 7.35
N GLU A 17 -2.32 -2.89 7.09
CA GLU A 17 -1.09 -3.66 6.87
C GLU A 17 -0.34 -3.17 5.63
N ILE A 18 -1.05 -2.89 4.53
CA ILE A 18 -0.45 -2.35 3.29
C ILE A 18 0.15 -0.96 3.51
N TYR A 19 -0.58 -0.08 4.19
CA TYR A 19 -0.12 1.28 4.48
C TYR A 19 1.14 1.26 5.35
N ILE A 20 1.18 0.43 6.40
CA ILE A 20 2.36 0.28 7.25
C ILE A 20 3.54 -0.35 6.49
N ASP A 21 3.27 -1.33 5.63
CA ASP A 21 4.29 -1.95 4.78
C ASP A 21 4.96 -0.93 3.86
N LEU A 22 4.17 -0.08 3.19
CA LEU A 22 4.67 1.00 2.33
C LEU A 22 5.44 2.08 3.12
N LEU A 23 5.00 2.42 4.33
CA LEU A 23 5.76 3.32 5.20
C LEU A 23 7.10 2.74 5.65
N THR A 24 7.21 1.41 5.69
CA THR A 24 8.41 0.71 6.15
C THR A 24 9.41 0.48 5.01
N HIS A 25 8.93 0.13 3.82
CA HIS A 25 9.76 -0.28 2.69
C HIS A 25 9.87 0.78 1.58
N GLY A 26 9.09 1.86 1.66
CA GLY A 26 9.01 2.87 0.61
C GLY A 26 8.10 2.45 -0.53
N ASP A 27 8.31 3.05 -1.70
CA ASP A 27 7.56 2.70 -2.89
C ASP A 27 7.82 1.24 -3.28
N SER A 28 6.77 0.53 -3.67
CA SER A 28 6.85 -0.90 -3.95
C SER A 28 5.78 -1.31 -4.95
N LEU A 29 6.07 -2.35 -5.72
CA LEU A 29 5.09 -2.97 -6.60
C LEU A 29 4.04 -3.74 -5.78
N ALA A 30 2.81 -3.80 -6.28
CA ALA A 30 1.72 -4.54 -5.62
C ALA A 30 2.08 -6.02 -5.37
N SER A 31 2.87 -6.63 -6.26
CA SER A 31 3.40 -7.98 -6.11
C SER A 31 4.37 -8.12 -4.93
N GLU A 32 5.23 -7.13 -4.71
CA GLU A 32 6.20 -7.11 -3.62
C GLU A 32 5.49 -6.91 -2.28
N ILE A 33 4.55 -5.96 -2.23
CA ILE A 33 3.67 -5.76 -1.08
C ILE A 33 2.98 -7.09 -0.76
N SER A 34 2.38 -7.76 -1.76
CA SER A 34 1.70 -9.05 -1.58
C SER A 34 2.58 -10.17 -1.04
N ASN A 35 3.89 -10.11 -1.26
CA ASN A 35 4.81 -11.10 -0.70
C ASN A 35 5.16 -10.80 0.76
N ARG A 36 5.14 -9.51 1.16
CA ARG A 36 5.46 -9.07 2.53
C ARG A 36 4.24 -9.12 3.44
N VAL A 37 3.07 -8.70 2.96
CA VAL A 37 1.82 -8.80 3.70
C VAL A 37 1.14 -10.15 3.41
N LYS A 38 0.69 -10.85 4.46
CA LYS A 38 -0.01 -12.15 4.35
C LYS A 38 -1.48 -11.97 3.92
N ILE A 39 -1.71 -11.23 2.83
CA ILE A 39 -3.02 -10.92 2.27
C ILE A 39 -3.11 -11.57 0.89
N SER A 40 -4.29 -12.10 0.52
CA SER A 40 -4.45 -12.71 -0.80
C SER A 40 -4.36 -11.65 -1.91
N ARG A 41 -3.84 -12.04 -3.08
CA ARG A 41 -3.68 -11.14 -4.23
C ARG A 41 -4.99 -10.48 -4.66
N THR A 42 -6.11 -11.17 -4.56
CA THR A 42 -7.43 -10.62 -4.89
C THR A 42 -7.76 -9.41 -4.02
N TYR A 43 -7.52 -9.50 -2.71
CA TYR A 43 -7.82 -8.40 -1.79
C TYR A 43 -6.79 -7.27 -1.82
N ILE A 44 -5.59 -7.52 -2.35
CA ILE A 44 -4.52 -6.52 -2.33
C ILE A 44 -4.79 -5.38 -3.30
N TYR A 45 -5.23 -5.68 -4.52
CA TYR A 45 -5.52 -4.66 -5.52
C TYR A 45 -6.69 -3.79 -5.10
N ASP A 46 -7.74 -4.40 -4.54
CA ASP A 46 -8.89 -3.67 -4.00
C ASP A 46 -8.47 -2.78 -2.82
N SER A 47 -7.64 -3.28 -1.91
CA SER A 47 -7.16 -2.49 -0.76
C SER A 47 -6.24 -1.34 -1.19
N ILE A 48 -5.36 -1.56 -2.17
CA ILE A 48 -4.52 -0.51 -2.76
C ILE A 48 -5.40 0.56 -3.42
N LYS A 49 -6.38 0.14 -4.23
CA LYS A 49 -7.33 1.06 -4.86
C LYS A 49 -8.08 1.88 -3.82
N ASN A 50 -8.61 1.25 -2.77
CA ASN A 50 -9.32 1.96 -1.72
C ASN A 50 -8.42 2.94 -0.96
N LEU A 51 -7.16 2.60 -0.69
CA LEU A 51 -6.20 3.51 -0.07
C LEU A 51 -5.91 4.73 -0.96
N ILE A 52 -5.83 4.54 -2.28
CA ILE A 52 -5.68 5.63 -3.25
C ILE A 52 -6.95 6.51 -3.26
N ASP A 53 -8.13 5.89 -3.37
CA ASP A 53 -9.41 6.60 -3.39
C ASP A 53 -9.66 7.41 -2.11
N LYS A 54 -9.15 6.92 -0.97
CA LYS A 54 -9.16 7.62 0.33
C LYS A 54 -8.04 8.66 0.50
N GLY A 55 -7.09 8.73 -0.43
CA GLY A 55 -5.98 9.69 -0.40
C GLY A 55 -4.81 9.34 0.53
N PHE A 56 -4.69 8.09 0.97
CA PHE A 56 -3.61 7.66 1.88
C PHE A 56 -2.31 7.30 1.14
N ILE A 57 -2.42 6.84 -0.10
CA ILE A 57 -1.27 6.49 -0.96
C ILE A 57 -1.51 6.99 -2.39
N ALA A 58 -0.46 7.02 -3.19
CA ALA A 58 -0.54 7.28 -4.62
C ALA A 58 0.36 6.30 -5.38
N TYR A 59 0.09 6.09 -6.66
CA TYR A 59 1.02 5.41 -7.55
C TYR A 59 1.93 6.44 -8.22
N VAL A 60 3.18 6.03 -8.48
CA VAL A 60 4.15 6.84 -9.21
C VAL A 60 4.64 6.06 -10.42
N ILE A 61 4.79 6.74 -11.55
CA ILE A 61 5.41 6.17 -12.74
C ILE A 61 6.88 6.57 -12.71
N LYS A 62 7.77 5.57 -12.61
CA LYS A 62 9.21 5.78 -12.67
C LYS A 62 9.68 5.56 -14.11
N THR A 63 10.09 6.62 -14.78
CA THR A 63 10.84 6.53 -16.04
C THR A 63 12.31 6.31 -15.69
N ILE A 64 12.90 5.24 -16.21
CA ILE A 64 14.34 5.01 -16.10
C ILE A 64 14.99 5.84 -17.22
N GLU A 65 15.48 7.03 -16.89
CA GLU A 65 16.32 7.77 -17.82
C GLU A 65 17.70 7.12 -17.85
N ASN A 66 17.95 6.32 -18.89
CA ASN A 66 19.29 5.85 -19.21
C ASN A 66 20.09 7.03 -19.79
N ILE A 67 20.69 7.84 -18.92
CA ILE A 67 21.71 8.79 -19.33
C ILE A 67 22.91 7.95 -19.76
N SER A 68 23.09 7.82 -21.07
CA SER A 68 24.25 7.20 -21.73
C SER A 68 25.40 8.20 -21.84
#